data_AF-A0A7C5ZF68-F1
#
_entry.id   AF-A0A7C5ZF68-F1
#
_cell.length_a   1.000
_cell.length_b   1.000
_cell.length_c   1.000
_cell.angle_alpha   90.00
_cell.angle_beta   90.00
_cell.angle_gamma   90.00
#
_symmetry.space_group_name_H-M   'P 1'
#
loop_
_entity.id
_entity.type
_entity.pdbx_description
1 polymer ?
#
loop_
_entity_poly.entity_id
_entity_poly.type
_entity_poly.pdbx_seq_one_letter_code
_entity_poly.pdbx_strand_id
1 'polypeptide(L)'
;ALPLFIVLISGLLLQVRKEIEWIQPNERQGTGRVPSLTFEQILEAARRADAGIDTWEDIDRVDVRPEKGILKIRGRNLREIQVDSETGEILHAAVRRSDIISQIHEGSWFHPRVRMIVFLPSAVITLILWFTGLILYFQRYRNKAKKRTAARLQTQ
;
A
#
# COMPACT_ATOMS: atom_id res chain seq x y z
N ALA A 1 -4.74 -17.92 -12.75
CA ALA A 1 -5.11 -17.91 -11.32
C ALA A 1 -4.02 -17.32 -10.43
N LEU A 2 -2.74 -17.64 -10.64
CA LEU A 2 -1.63 -17.14 -9.81
C LEU A 2 -1.56 -15.60 -9.67
N PRO A 3 -1.68 -14.77 -10.74
CA PRO A 3 -1.65 -13.31 -10.59
C PRO A 3 -2.77 -12.79 -9.69
N LEU A 4 -3.99 -13.34 -9.84
CA LEU A 4 -5.13 -13.00 -8.99
C LEU A 4 -4.86 -13.36 -7.52
N PHE A 5 -4.32 -14.54 -7.26
CA PHE A 5 -3.98 -14.95 -5.89
C PHE A 5 -2.97 -13.99 -5.25
N ILE A 6 -1.91 -13.61 -5.98
CA ILE A 6 -0.91 -12.64 -5.53
C ILE A 6 -1.58 -11.30 -5.21
N VAL A 7 -2.40 -10.76 -6.12
CA VAL A 7 -3.12 -9.48 -5.94
C VAL A 7 -4.01 -9.51 -4.70
N LEU A 8 -4.75 -10.60 -4.48
CA LEU A 8 -5.63 -10.74 -3.32
C LEU A 8 -4.86 -10.74 -2.00
N ILE A 9 -3.84 -11.59 -1.87
CA ILE A 9 -3.06 -11.70 -0.63
C ILE A 9 -2.28 -10.41 -0.35
N SER A 10 -1.58 -9.88 -1.35
CA SER A 10 -0.84 -8.62 -1.20
C SER A 10 -1.78 -7.44 -0.93
N GLY A 11 -2.96 -7.40 -1.54
CA GLY A 11 -3.97 -6.37 -1.29
C GLY A 11 -4.47 -6.38 0.16
N LEU A 12 -4.71 -7.56 0.73
CA LEU A 12 -5.06 -7.70 2.14
C LEU A 12 -3.95 -7.19 3.08
N LEU A 13 -2.69 -7.54 2.80
CA LEU A 13 -1.54 -7.03 3.56
C LEU A 13 -1.41 -5.50 3.45
N LEU A 14 -1.62 -4.93 2.27
CA LEU A 14 -1.57 -3.49 2.06
C LEU A 14 -2.68 -2.74 2.81
N GLN A 15 -3.86 -3.35 2.93
CA GLN A 15 -4.99 -2.75 3.67
C GLN A 15 -4.66 -2.55 5.15
N VAL A 16 -3.94 -3.50 5.75
CA VAL A 16 -3.55 -3.46 7.19
C VAL A 16 -2.17 -2.85 7.41
N ARG A 17 -1.56 -2.21 6.40
CA ARG A 17 -0.17 -1.73 6.48
C ARG A 17 0.09 -0.80 7.65
N LYS A 18 -0.89 0.01 8.07
CA LYS A 18 -0.75 0.95 9.18
C LYS A 18 -0.91 0.30 10.56
N GLU A 19 -1.53 -0.87 10.62
CA GLU A 19 -1.81 -1.59 11.86
C GLU A 19 -0.71 -2.60 12.21
N ILE A 20 0.07 -3.02 11.19
CA ILE A 20 1.12 -4.04 11.34
C ILE A 20 2.49 -3.41 11.11
N GLU A 21 3.25 -3.23 12.19
CA GLU A 21 4.58 -2.60 12.19
C GLU A 21 5.60 -3.34 11.29
N TRP A 22 5.47 -4.67 11.16
CA TRP A 22 6.31 -5.47 10.26
C TRP A 22 6.15 -5.06 8.78
N ILE A 23 4.94 -4.62 8.39
CA ILE A 23 4.63 -4.19 7.02
C ILE A 23 5.13 -2.76 6.80
N GLN A 24 4.74 -1.85 7.69
CA GLN A 24 5.16 -0.46 7.63
C GLN A 24 5.37 0.07 9.05
N PRO A 25 6.51 0.72 9.32
CA PRO A 25 6.80 1.24 10.64
C PRO A 25 5.79 2.31 11.06
N ASN A 26 5.47 2.30 12.35
CA ASN A 26 4.57 3.28 12.95
C ASN A 26 5.14 4.70 12.83
N GLU A 27 4.23 5.66 12.68
CA GLU A 27 4.58 7.08 12.64
C GLU A 27 4.75 7.61 14.05
N ARG A 28 5.90 8.24 14.31
CA ARG A 28 6.13 9.01 15.53
C ARG A 28 5.61 10.44 15.36
N GLN A 29 5.40 11.12 16.48
CA GLN A 29 4.98 12.51 16.51
C GLN A 29 6.22 13.37 16.81
N GLY A 30 6.51 14.34 15.95
CA GLY A 30 7.49 15.37 16.21
C GLY A 30 6.92 16.54 17.02
N THR A 31 7.78 17.48 17.38
CA THR A 31 7.45 18.66 18.18
C THR A 31 6.77 19.74 17.35
N GLY A 32 7.12 19.80 16.06
CA GLY A 32 6.79 20.88 15.16
C GLY A 32 5.63 20.65 14.21
N ARG A 33 5.27 21.68 13.45
CA ARG A 33 4.40 21.55 12.25
C ARG A 33 4.94 22.29 11.05
N VAL A 34 5.95 23.15 11.22
CA VAL A 34 6.55 23.92 10.15
C VAL A 34 7.95 23.36 9.91
N PRO A 35 8.16 22.58 8.84
CA PRO A 35 9.48 22.04 8.54
C PRO A 35 10.51 23.17 8.37
N SER A 36 11.65 23.07 9.06
CA SER A 36 12.71 24.09 9.02
C SER A 36 14.08 23.53 8.60
N LEU A 37 14.20 22.21 8.41
CA LEU A 37 15.46 21.58 8.03
C LEU A 37 15.86 21.89 6.59
N THR A 38 17.16 22.18 6.38
CA THR A 38 17.76 22.21 5.04
C THR A 38 17.99 20.80 4.50
N PHE A 39 18.22 20.68 3.19
CA PHE A 39 18.55 19.40 2.57
C PHE A 39 19.83 18.80 3.15
N GLU A 40 20.86 19.61 3.43
CA GLU A 40 22.10 19.16 4.07
C GLU A 40 21.83 18.53 5.43
N GLN A 41 20.99 19.17 6.26
CA GLN A 41 20.60 18.65 7.58
C GLN A 41 19.81 17.35 7.49
N ILE A 42 18.95 17.21 6.47
CA ILE A 42 18.20 15.98 6.19
C ILE A 42 19.17 14.83 5.87
N LEU A 43 20.16 15.06 5.00
CA LEU A 43 21.15 14.05 4.66
C LEU A 43 22.04 13.69 5.86
N GLU A 44 22.45 14.67 6.66
CA GLU A 44 23.21 14.43 7.89
C GLU A 44 22.40 13.61 8.91
N ALA A 45 21.10 13.89 9.07
CA ALA A 45 20.24 13.09 9.91
C ALA A 45 20.11 11.64 9.39
N ALA A 46 20.07 11.44 8.07
CA ALA A 46 20.06 10.11 7.48
C ALA A 46 21.34 9.32 7.77
N ARG A 47 22.50 9.95 7.62
CA ARG A 47 23.82 9.37 7.94
C ARG A 47 23.93 8.97 9.40
N ARG A 48 23.45 9.82 10.32
CA ARG A 48 23.46 9.57 11.77
C ARG A 48 22.60 8.38 12.18
N ALA A 49 21.60 8.00 11.38
CA ALA A 49 20.69 6.90 11.70
C ALA A 49 21.27 5.50 11.43
N ASP A 50 22.49 5.40 10.89
CA ASP A 50 23.18 4.15 10.53
C ASP A 50 22.27 3.17 9.73
N ALA A 51 21.50 3.74 8.82
CA ALA A 51 20.53 2.99 8.02
C ALA A 51 21.07 2.62 6.63
N GLY A 52 22.39 2.69 6.42
CA GLY A 52 23.02 2.49 5.11
C GLY A 52 22.64 3.56 4.09
N ILE A 53 22.63 4.84 4.52
CA ILE A 53 22.41 6.01 3.67
C ILE A 53 23.57 6.97 3.89
N ASP A 54 24.45 7.08 2.89
CA ASP A 54 25.63 7.96 2.95
C ASP A 54 25.48 9.15 2.01
N THR A 55 24.71 9.03 0.96
CA THR A 55 24.56 10.06 -0.08
C THR A 55 23.11 10.22 -0.52
N TRP A 56 22.83 11.25 -1.31
CA TRP A 56 21.52 11.42 -1.95
C TRP A 56 21.18 10.29 -2.92
N GLU A 57 22.17 9.59 -3.47
CA GLU A 57 21.93 8.47 -4.38
C GLU A 57 21.28 7.29 -3.66
N ASP A 58 21.53 7.14 -2.36
CA ASP A 58 20.96 6.09 -1.52
C ASP A 58 19.50 6.37 -1.14
N ILE A 59 19.02 7.60 -1.33
CA ILE A 59 17.67 8.04 -0.99
C ILE A 59 16.74 7.84 -2.19
N ASP A 60 15.63 7.13 -1.99
CA ASP A 60 14.54 7.00 -2.96
C ASP A 60 13.67 8.26 -2.95
N ARG A 61 13.26 8.72 -1.77
CA ARG A 61 12.47 9.95 -1.60
C ARG A 61 12.52 10.48 -0.17
N VAL A 62 12.15 11.75 -0.03
CA VAL A 62 11.88 12.40 1.27
C VAL A 62 10.43 12.87 1.29
N ASP A 63 9.62 12.36 2.22
CA ASP A 63 8.23 12.79 2.41
C ASP A 63 8.12 13.71 3.64
N VAL A 64 7.56 14.90 3.46
CA VAL A 64 7.23 15.81 4.56
C VAL A 64 5.84 15.48 5.12
N ARG A 65 5.67 15.40 6.44
CA ARG A 65 4.39 15.16 7.12
C ARG A 65 4.12 16.26 8.17
N PRO A 66 3.65 17.46 7.77
CA PRO A 66 3.45 18.58 8.69
C PRO A 66 2.49 18.28 9.85
N GLU A 67 1.39 17.56 9.61
CA GLU A 67 0.43 17.18 10.66
C GLU A 67 1.06 16.34 11.78
N LYS A 68 2.10 15.58 11.44
CA LYS A 68 2.86 14.72 12.36
C LYS A 68 4.14 15.36 12.88
N GLY A 69 4.56 16.49 12.31
CA GLY A 69 5.84 17.13 12.66
C GLY A 69 7.06 16.31 12.26
N ILE A 70 6.95 15.46 11.23
CA ILE A 70 8.04 14.56 10.83
C ILE A 70 8.41 14.70 9.36
N LEU A 71 9.66 14.37 9.07
CA LEU A 71 10.19 14.07 7.74
C LEU A 71 10.48 12.57 7.67
N LYS A 72 10.05 11.92 6.59
CA LYS A 72 10.36 10.51 6.30
C LYS A 72 11.38 10.43 5.19
N ILE A 73 12.56 9.96 5.52
CA ILE A 73 13.65 9.71 4.58
C ILE A 73 13.58 8.22 4.24
N ARG A 74 13.34 7.90 2.97
CA ARG A 74 13.28 6.52 2.50
C ARG A 74 14.50 6.20 1.66
N GLY A 75 15.25 5.20 2.10
CA GLY A 75 16.39 4.65 1.37
C GLY A 75 15.94 3.67 0.30
N ARG A 76 16.78 3.48 -0.72
CA ARG A 76 16.63 2.43 -1.75
C ARG A 76 16.83 1.02 -1.19
N ASN A 77 17.31 0.90 0.04
CA ASN A 77 17.60 -0.34 0.77
C ASN A 77 16.46 -0.78 1.72
N LEU A 78 15.23 -0.30 1.49
CA LEU A 78 14.02 -0.61 2.28
C LEU A 78 14.02 -0.02 3.69
N ARG A 79 14.95 0.87 4.03
CA ARG A 79 14.96 1.57 5.32
C ARG A 79 14.14 2.85 5.22
N GLU A 80 13.28 3.06 6.21
CA GLU A 80 12.62 4.35 6.44
C GLU A 80 13.16 4.93 7.76
N ILE A 81 13.65 6.17 7.69
CA ILE A 81 14.02 6.95 8.85
C ILE A 81 12.98 8.06 9.01
N GLN A 82 12.47 8.24 10.21
CA GLN A 82 11.60 9.32 10.59
C GLN A 82 12.38 10.26 11.49
N VAL A 83 12.46 11.52 11.09
CA VAL A 83 13.12 12.58 11.85
C VAL A 83 12.12 13.67 12.18
N ASP A 84 12.33 14.38 13.27
CA ASP A 84 11.58 15.58 13.59
C ASP A 84 11.81 16.65 12.51
N SER A 85 10.74 17.27 12.01
CA SER A 85 10.82 18.20 10.89
C SER A 85 11.42 19.57 11.24
N GLU A 86 11.55 19.89 12.53
CA GLU A 86 12.12 21.14 13.03
C GLU A 86 13.51 20.94 13.64
N THR A 87 13.71 19.87 14.42
CA THR A 87 14.97 19.66 15.16
C THR A 87 15.95 18.74 14.44
N GLY A 88 15.48 17.88 13.53
CA GLY A 88 16.32 16.87 12.89
C GLY A 88 16.73 15.72 13.83
N GLU A 89 16.05 15.58 14.97
CA GLU A 89 16.19 14.43 15.86
C GLU A 89 15.65 13.16 15.18
N ILE A 90 16.37 12.04 15.32
CA ILE A 90 15.92 10.75 14.77
C ILE A 90 14.89 10.15 15.72
N LEU A 91 13.64 10.08 15.27
CA LEU A 91 12.53 9.55 16.06
C LEU A 91 12.37 8.04 15.88
N HIS A 92 12.66 7.53 14.68
CA HIS A 92 12.53 6.11 14.37
C HIS A 92 13.32 5.74 13.13
N ALA A 93 13.94 4.55 13.11
CA ALA A 93 14.60 4.00 11.93
C ALA A 93 14.28 2.50 11.83
N ALA A 94 13.65 2.08 10.73
CA ALA A 94 13.14 0.71 10.60
C ALA A 94 13.05 0.25 9.14
N VAL A 95 12.90 -1.06 8.95
CA VAL A 95 12.64 -1.64 7.63
C VAL A 95 11.17 -1.44 7.25
N ARG A 96 10.92 -0.93 6.04
CA ARG A 96 9.58 -0.75 5.48
C ARG A 96 9.36 -1.71 4.30
N ARG A 97 8.53 -2.73 4.51
CA ARG A 97 8.26 -3.78 3.51
C ARG A 97 7.12 -3.42 2.56
N SER A 98 6.32 -2.41 2.90
CA SER A 98 5.13 -2.05 2.11
C SER A 98 5.46 -1.65 0.66
N ASP A 99 6.67 -1.17 0.37
CA ASP A 99 7.08 -0.89 -1.02
C ASP A 99 7.25 -2.18 -1.83
N ILE A 100 7.94 -3.20 -1.29
CA ILE A 100 8.05 -4.50 -1.96
C ILE A 100 6.68 -5.15 -2.11
N ILE A 101 5.86 -5.12 -1.06
CA ILE A 101 4.51 -5.69 -1.12
C ILE A 101 3.69 -4.97 -2.20
N SER A 102 3.82 -3.65 -2.32
CA SER A 102 3.19 -2.87 -3.39
C SER A 102 3.70 -3.27 -4.78
N GLN A 103 5.01 -3.42 -4.96
CA GLN A 103 5.61 -3.84 -6.24
C GLN A 103 5.18 -5.26 -6.64
N ILE A 104 5.04 -6.17 -5.67
CA ILE A 104 4.51 -7.52 -5.89
C ILE A 104 3.02 -7.46 -6.25
N HIS A 105 2.25 -6.60 -5.56
CA HIS A 105 0.82 -6.42 -5.81
C HIS A 105 0.53 -5.95 -7.24
N GLU A 106 1.30 -4.98 -7.74
CA GLU A 106 1.16 -4.48 -9.11
C GLU A 106 1.94 -5.32 -10.15
N GLY A 107 2.76 -6.27 -9.72
CA GLY A 107 3.57 -7.13 -10.57
C GLY A 107 4.85 -6.48 -11.14
N SER A 108 5.18 -5.26 -10.72
CA SER A 108 6.41 -4.56 -11.15
C SER A 108 7.68 -5.14 -10.53
N TRP A 109 7.57 -5.87 -9.41
CA TRP A 109 8.68 -6.61 -8.81
C TRP A 109 9.26 -7.66 -9.77
N PHE A 110 8.42 -8.29 -10.60
CA PHE A 110 8.86 -9.33 -11.54
C PHE A 110 9.48 -8.73 -12.80
N HIS A 111 8.79 -7.79 -13.43
CA HIS A 111 9.27 -7.03 -14.60
C HIS A 111 8.28 -5.91 -14.94
N PRO A 112 8.72 -4.73 -15.44
CA PRO A 112 7.81 -3.66 -15.86
C PRO A 112 6.76 -4.10 -16.89
N ARG A 113 7.12 -5.03 -17.78
CA ARG A 113 6.17 -5.62 -18.75
C ARG A 113 5.13 -6.50 -18.06
N VAL A 114 5.51 -7.32 -17.07
CA VAL A 114 4.59 -8.25 -16.37
C VAL A 114 3.42 -7.50 -15.72
N ARG A 115 3.69 -6.33 -15.12
CA ARG A 115 2.65 -5.41 -14.64
C ARG A 115 1.60 -5.11 -15.71
N MET A 116 2.03 -4.76 -16.92
CA MET A 116 1.16 -4.31 -18.00
C MET A 116 0.47 -5.45 -18.77
N ILE A 117 1.16 -6.57 -19.02
CA ILE A 117 0.62 -7.65 -19.88
C ILE A 117 0.01 -8.81 -19.11
N VAL A 118 0.34 -8.97 -17.82
CA VAL A 118 -0.20 -10.06 -16.98
C VAL A 118 -1.14 -9.50 -15.92
N PHE A 119 -0.66 -8.60 -15.06
CA PHE A 119 -1.41 -8.15 -13.89
C PHE A 119 -2.61 -7.28 -14.28
N LEU A 120 -2.40 -6.28 -15.15
CA LEU A 120 -3.48 -5.40 -15.60
C LEU A 120 -4.62 -6.17 -16.33
N PRO A 121 -4.36 -7.02 -17.34
CA PRO A 121 -5.42 -7.83 -17.95
C PRO A 121 -6.09 -8.78 -16.96
N SER A 122 -5.33 -9.37 -16.03
CA SER A 122 -5.90 -10.22 -14.98
C SER A 122 -6.87 -9.45 -14.09
N ALA A 123 -6.55 -8.20 -13.73
CA ALA A 123 -7.43 -7.34 -12.94
C ALA A 123 -8.71 -6.98 -13.71
N VAL A 124 -8.59 -6.63 -15.00
CA VAL A 124 -9.76 -6.33 -15.86
C VAL A 124 -10.67 -7.55 -16.01
N ILE A 125 -10.12 -8.72 -16.32
CA ILE A 125 -10.89 -9.97 -16.42
C ILE A 125 -11.58 -10.27 -15.09
N THR A 126 -10.87 -10.12 -13.97
CA THR A 126 -11.45 -10.33 -12.64
C THR A 126 -12.60 -9.38 -12.36
N LEU A 127 -12.48 -8.11 -12.73
CA LEU A 127 -13.55 -7.12 -12.58
C LEU A 127 -14.80 -7.51 -13.41
N ILE A 128 -14.61 -7.94 -14.66
CA ILE A 128 -15.69 -8.43 -15.52
C ILE A 128 -16.37 -9.66 -14.89
N LEU A 129 -15.57 -10.63 -14.41
CA LEU A 129 -16.08 -11.82 -13.73
C LEU A 129 -16.85 -11.48 -12.44
N TRP A 130 -16.39 -10.48 -11.69
CA TRP A 130 -17.09 -10.01 -10.49
C TRP A 130 -18.46 -9.42 -10.82
N PHE A 131 -18.54 -8.51 -11.80
CA PHE A 131 -19.81 -7.92 -12.24
C PHE A 131 -20.77 -8.95 -12.82
N THR A 132 -20.29 -9.82 -13.70
CA THR A 132 -21.12 -10.89 -14.29
C THR A 132 -21.60 -11.86 -13.22
N GLY A 133 -20.74 -12.25 -12.27
CA GLY A 133 -21.12 -13.06 -11.11
C GLY A 133 -22.20 -12.39 -10.26
N LEU A 134 -22.10 -11.10 -10.01
CA LEU A 134 -23.10 -10.32 -9.26
C LEU A 134 -24.45 -10.28 -9.99
N ILE A 135 -24.45 -10.05 -11.30
CA ILE A 135 -25.66 -10.06 -12.13
C ILE A 135 -26.33 -11.44 -12.04
N LEU A 136 -25.58 -12.53 -12.24
CA LEU A 136 -26.11 -13.89 -12.18
C LEU A 136 -26.66 -14.23 -10.78
N TYR A 137 -25.99 -13.78 -9.72
CA TYR A 137 -26.43 -13.95 -8.34
C TYR A 137 -27.81 -13.30 -8.11
N PHE A 138 -27.99 -12.04 -8.50
CA PHE A 138 -29.27 -11.35 -8.35
C PHE A 138 -30.35 -11.92 -9.27
N GLN A 139 -30.01 -12.31 -10.50
CA GLN A 139 -30.95 -12.99 -11.41
C GLN A 139 -31.48 -14.29 -10.80
N ARG A 140 -30.61 -15.11 -10.20
CA ARG A 140 -31.00 -16.34 -9.49
C ARG A 140 -31.99 -16.04 -8.37
N TYR A 141 -31.74 -15.01 -7.56
CA TYR A 141 -32.63 -14.63 -6.47
C TYR A 141 -34.00 -14.16 -6.98
N ARG A 142 -34.03 -13.30 -8.01
CA ARG A 142 -35.27 -12.83 -8.67
C ARG A 142 -36.07 -13.99 -9.27
N ASN A 143 -35.41 -14.94 -9.94
CA ASN A 143 -36.08 -16.09 -10.55
C ASN A 143 -36.68 -17.03 -9.49
N LYS A 144 -36.00 -17.23 -8.34
CA LYS A 144 -36.57 -17.96 -7.20
C LYS A 144 -37.80 -17.25 -6.62
N ALA A 145 -37.75 -15.93 -6.47
CA ALA A 145 -38.89 -15.15 -5.97
C ALA A 145 -40.11 -15.28 -6.89
N LYS A 146 -39.93 -15.12 -8.22
CA LYS A 146 -40.99 -15.29 -9.22
C LYS A 146 -41.64 -16.68 -9.15
N LYS A 147 -40.83 -17.75 -9.06
CA LYS A 147 -41.34 -19.12 -8.95
C LYS A 147 -42.15 -19.34 -7.66
N ARG A 148 -41.73 -18.75 -6.52
CA ARG A 148 -42.47 -18.83 -5.25
C ARG A 148 -43.80 -18.09 -5.31
N THR A 149 -43.86 -16.91 -5.92
CA THR A 149 -45.11 -16.17 -6.11
C THR A 149 -46.07 -16.92 -7.05
N ALA A 150 -45.57 -17.45 -8.16
CA ALA A 150 -46.37 -18.25 -9.09
C ALA A 150 -46.94 -19.51 -8.42
N ALA A 151 -46.15 -20.22 -7.61
CA ALA A 151 -46.62 -21.40 -6.88
C ALA A 151 -47.72 -21.05 -5.86
N ARG A 152 -47.61 -19.91 -5.13
CA ARG A 152 -48.64 -19.46 -4.18
C ARG A 152 -49.97 -19.11 -4.85
N LEU A 153 -49.93 -18.48 -6.03
CA LEU A 153 -51.13 -18.15 -6.81
C LEU A 153 -51.84 -19.38 -7.38
N GLN A 154 -51.15 -20.52 -7.51
CA GLN A 154 -51.74 -21.78 -8.00
C GLN A 154 -52.36 -22.64 -6.89
N THR A 155 -52.10 -22.33 -5.61
CA THR A 155 -52.64 -23.07 -4.46
C THR A 155 -53.82 -22.37 -3.79
N GLN A 156 -54.17 -21.16 -4.25
CA GLN A 156 -55.40 -20.43 -3.90
C GLN A 156 -56.47 -20.68 -4.96
#